data_AF-A0A9E3RT01-F1
#
_entry.id   AF-A0A9E3RT01-F1
#
_cell.length_a   1.000
_cell.length_b   1.000
_cell.length_c   1.000
_cell.angle_alpha   90.00
_cell.angle_beta   90.00
_cell.angle_gamma   90.00
#
_symmetry.space_group_name_H-M   'P 1'
#
loop_
_entity.id
_entity.type
_entity.pdbx_description
1 polymer ?
#
loop_
_entity_poly.entity_id
_entity_poly.type
_entity_poly.pdbx_seq_one_letter_code
_entity_poly.pdbx_strand_id
1 'polypeptide(L)' 'MPINEICKNAQKRLSEIRQDDIDELFSFRIMKKKRLWGILDRHVFKILWWDPDHQVYPMDTKDNG' A
#
# COMPACT_ATOMS: atom_id res chain seq x y z
N MET A 1 -5.90 -2.31 -4.99
CA MET A 1 -6.31 -2.27 -3.56
C MET A 1 -7.00 -0.94 -3.35
N PRO A 2 -8.30 -0.92 -3.08
CA PRO A 2 -9.06 0.31 -2.91
C PRO A 2 -8.46 1.24 -1.85
N ILE A 3 -8.40 2.56 -2.11
CA ILE A 3 -7.86 3.54 -1.15
C ILE A 3 -8.63 3.53 0.17
N ASN A 4 -9.92 3.24 0.15
CA ASN A 4 -10.73 3.20 1.38
C ASN A 4 -10.41 1.98 2.27
N GLU A 5 -9.71 0.96 1.76
CA GLU A 5 -9.33 -0.26 2.49
C GLU A 5 -7.94 -0.19 3.13
N ILE A 6 -7.05 0.72 2.69
CA ILE A 6 -5.76 0.94 3.35
C ILE A 6 -5.92 1.78 4.63
N CYS A 7 -4.92 1.78 5.50
CA CYS A 7 -5.00 2.50 6.78
C CYS A 7 -5.16 4.03 6.60
N LYS A 8 -5.78 4.69 7.57
CA LYS A 8 -6.05 6.14 7.52
C LYS A 8 -4.78 7.00 7.39
N ASN A 9 -3.67 6.54 7.96
CA ASN A 9 -2.39 7.23 7.82
C ASN A 9 -1.89 7.22 6.36
N ALA A 10 -2.05 6.10 5.66
CA ALA A 10 -1.69 6.01 4.24
C ALA A 10 -2.63 6.87 3.37
N GLN A 11 -3.94 6.85 3.64
CA GLN A 11 -4.92 7.73 2.96
C GLN A 11 -4.55 9.22 3.14
N LYS A 12 -4.27 9.64 4.37
CA LYS A 12 -3.84 11.01 4.67
C LYS A 12 -2.55 11.36 3.94
N ARG A 13 -1.58 10.45 3.94
CA ARG A 13 -0.29 10.67 3.28
C ARG A 13 -0.44 10.89 1.78
N LEU A 14 -1.34 10.17 1.11
CA LEU A 14 -1.64 10.38 -0.31
C LEU A 14 -2.12 11.81 -0.57
N SER A 15 -3.03 12.33 0.26
CA SER A 15 -3.50 13.72 0.13
C SER A 15 -2.39 14.75 0.39
N GLU A 16 -1.54 14.52 1.40
CA GLU A 16 -0.39 15.39 1.68
C GLU A 16 0.60 15.48 0.50
N ILE A 17 0.73 14.41 -0.29
CA ILE A 17 1.59 14.37 -1.49
C ILE A 17 0.83 14.60 -2.80
N ARG A 18 -0.45 14.99 -2.73
CA ARG A 18 -1.33 15.21 -3.90
C ARG A 18 -1.40 14.01 -4.84
N GLN A 19 -1.64 12.83 -4.28
CA GLN A 19 -1.90 11.56 -4.97
C GLN A 19 -3.22 10.94 -4.47
N ASP A 20 -4.17 11.78 -4.07
CA ASP A 20 -5.50 11.41 -3.58
C ASP A 20 -6.58 11.35 -4.68
N ASP A 21 -6.17 11.48 -5.94
CA ASP A 21 -7.00 11.36 -7.14
C ASP A 21 -7.03 9.95 -7.75
N ILE A 22 -6.47 8.96 -7.04
CA ILE A 22 -6.43 7.55 -7.47
C ILE A 22 -7.47 6.72 -6.70
N ASP A 23 -8.07 5.74 -7.38
CA ASP A 23 -9.03 4.84 -6.74
C ASP A 23 -8.35 3.66 -6.02
N GLU A 24 -7.16 3.28 -6.48
CA GLU A 24 -6.47 2.07 -6.03
C GLU A 24 -4.94 2.20 -5.95
N LEU A 25 -4.36 1.43 -5.03
CA LEU A 25 -2.93 1.14 -4.93
C LEU A 25 -2.60 -0.29 -5.35
N PHE A 26 -1.37 -0.45 -5.82
CA PHE A 26 -0.77 -1.74 -6.12
C PHE A 26 0.23 -2.13 -5.04
N SER A 27 0.30 -3.43 -4.76
CA SER A 27 1.33 -4.00 -3.88
C SER A 27 2.03 -5.16 -4.56
N PHE A 28 3.35 -5.19 -4.45
CA PHE A 28 4.16 -6.35 -4.79
C PHE A 28 4.65 -7.00 -3.50
N ARG A 29 4.47 -8.31 -3.39
CA ARG A 29 5.11 -9.09 -2.33
C ARG A 29 6.57 -9.31 -2.73
N ILE A 30 7.48 -8.81 -1.91
CA ILE A 30 8.92 -8.96 -2.09
C ILE A 30 9.45 -9.75 -0.90
N MET A 31 9.91 -10.98 -1.12
CA MET A 31 10.53 -11.84 -0.10
C MET A 31 9.69 -12.04 1.19
N LYS A 32 9.17 -13.25 1.38
CA LYS A 32 8.30 -13.60 2.52
C LYS A 32 7.08 -12.66 2.59
N LYS A 33 6.93 -11.91 3.69
CA LYS A 33 5.77 -11.06 3.97
C LYS A 33 5.93 -9.59 3.54
N LYS A 34 7.12 -9.15 3.13
CA LYS A 34 7.35 -7.72 2.92
C LYS A 34 6.66 -7.23 1.64
N ARG A 35 6.12 -6.02 1.66
CA ARG A 35 5.38 -5.44 0.53
C ARG A 35 6.03 -4.16 0.05
N LEU A 36 6.04 -3.98 -1.26
CA LEU A 36 6.31 -2.71 -1.89
C LEU A 36 4.99 -2.17 -2.40
N TRP A 37 4.62 -0.97 -1.99
CA TRP A 37 3.38 -0.31 -2.40
C TRP A 37 3.67 0.81 -3.37
N GLY A 38 2.77 1.03 -4.31
CA GLY A 38 2.91 2.09 -5.29
C GLY A 38 1.71 2.24 -6.20
N ILE A 39 1.85 3.22 -7.10
CA ILE A 39 0.87 3.53 -8.15
C ILE A 39 1.40 2.91 -9.43
N LEU A 40 0.57 2.10 -10.10
CA LEU A 40 0.88 1.59 -11.42
C LEU A 40 0.29 2.55 -12.47
N ASP A 41 1.15 3.36 -13.07
CA ASP A 41 0.80 4.26 -14.15
C ASP A 41 1.30 3.66 -15.47
N ARG A 42 0.39 3.01 -16.20
CA ARG A 42 0.69 2.21 -17.40
C ARG A 42 1.72 1.11 -17.08
N HIS A 43 2.96 1.28 -17.52
CA HIS A 43 4.06 0.32 -17.32
C HIS A 43 5.07 0.81 -16.28
N VAL A 44 4.79 1.94 -15.62
CA VAL A 44 5.68 2.54 -14.62
C VAL A 44 5.08 2.31 -13.24
N PHE A 45 5.84 1.63 -12.39
CA PHE A 45 5.49 1.47 -10.99
C PHE A 45 6.15 2.56 -10.14
N LYS A 46 5.36 3.54 -9.70
CA LYS A 46 5.80 4.64 -8.84
C LYS A 46 5.75 4.18 -7.39
N ILE A 47 6.92 3.92 -6.82
CA ILE A 47 7.04 3.40 -5.45
C ILE A 47 6.64 4.48 -4.44
N LEU A 48 5.80 4.11 -3.48
CA LEU A 48 5.37 4.96 -2.37
C LEU A 48 5.92 4.47 -1.04
N TRP A 49 5.77 3.17 -0.73
CA TRP A 49 6.16 2.63 0.57
C TRP A 49 6.85 1.28 0.46
N TRP A 50 7.88 1.13 1.29
CA TRP A 50 8.37 -0.15 1.74
C TRP A 50 7.63 -0.54 3.03
N ASP A 51 6.94 -1.67 3.02
CA ASP A 51 6.02 -2.08 4.07
C ASP A 51 6.33 -3.51 4.56
N PRO A 52 7.37 -3.70 5.39
CA PRO A 52 7.76 -5.01 5.90
C PRO A 52 6.80 -5.55 6.97
N ASP A 53 6.04 -4.67 7.61
CA ASP A 53 5.21 -4.94 8.79
C ASP A 53 3.70 -4.76 8.54
N HIS A 54 3.28 -4.65 7.27
CA HIS A 54 1.89 -4.53 6.85
C HIS A 54 1.15 -3.33 7.46
N GLN A 55 1.82 -2.18 7.61
CA GLN A 55 1.22 -0.97 8.17
C GLN A 55 0.28 -0.27 7.19
N VAL A 56 0.52 -0.38 5.88
CA VAL A 56 -0.33 0.26 4.85
C VAL A 56 -1.67 -0.47 4.75
N TYR A 57 -1.64 -1.80 4.78
CA TYR A 57 -2.83 -2.64 4.79
C TYR A 57 -2.67 -3.72 5.85
N PRO A 58 -3.09 -3.43 7.10
CA PRO A 58 -3.06 -4.40 8.19
C PRO A 58 -3.93 -5.60 7.84
N MET A 59 -3.32 -6.78 7.82
CA MET A 59 -4.06 -8.03 7.77
C MET A 59 -4.27 -8.49 9.20
N ASP A 60 -5.49 -8.88 9.56
CA ASP A 60 -5.73 -9.64 10.78
C ASP A 60 -4.99 -10.98 10.66
N THR A 61 -3.75 -11.01 11.15
CA THR A 61 -3.00 -12.25 11.30
C THR A 61 -3.55 -12.95 12.54
N LYS A 62 -4.55 -13.81 12.37
CA LYS A 62 -4.57 -15.01 13.20
C LYS A 62 -3.37 -15.83 12.76
N ASP A 63 -2.26 -15.60 13.44
CA ASP A 63 -1.01 -16.30 13.26
C ASP A 63 -1.25 -17.75 13.70
N ASN A 64 -1.57 -18.64 12.74
CA ASN A 64 -1.56 -20.07 12.97
C ASN A 64 -0.09 -20.52 12.93
N GLY A 65 0.62 -20.24 14.03
CA GLY A 65 1.91 -20.83 14.34
C GLY A 65 1.79 -22.33 14.64
#